data_AF-A0A4R6SAR9-F1
#
_entry.id   AF-A0A4R6SAR9-F1
#
_cell.length_a   1.000
_cell.length_b   1.000
_cell.length_c   1.000
_cell.angle_alpha   90.00
_cell.angle_beta   90.00
_cell.angle_gamma   90.00
#
_symmetry.space_group_name_H-M   'P 1'
#
loop_
_entity.id
_entity.type
_entity.pdbx_description
1 polymer ?
#
loop_
_entity_poly.entity_id
_entity_poly.type
_entity_poly.pdbx_seq_one_letter_code
_entity_poly.pdbx_strand_id
1 'polypeptide(L)'
;MSQPAESLQVRLVRRFGDEIMDWVAAAPGEAVRLAAEWGLTLGETIPHGSTSLTVACTTAAGRPAVLKLSPQTAVLAEQNRVLRAWAPGGHVPEVLAAAPGALLLERVQPGTPVSAPSPSAFAELLDALHSAPVPTDFVPIDLAYGTEQFLSRTERMGSPVVGPDDFARARAERDRLLATAPEPVLLHGDLHYSNILDGGPRGLIAIDPKATLGERAFDAVDFVLDATAPVAERLPVAAAATGLDEDRLAGWCRVAAPTIAASLARRGLDYEDVLRFARSTS
;
A
#
# COMPACT_ATOMS: atom_id res chain seq x y z
N MET A 1 26.31 3.18 -1.50
CA MET A 1 26.40 2.04 -0.55
C MET A 1 25.00 1.81 -0.04
N SER A 2 24.33 0.72 -0.47
CA SER A 2 22.99 0.38 0.01
C SER A 2 23.06 0.05 1.49
N GLN A 3 22.19 0.62 2.33
CA GLN A 3 22.08 0.20 3.72
C GLN A 3 21.80 -1.31 3.77
N PRO A 4 22.41 -2.07 4.70
CA PRO A 4 22.10 -3.48 4.87
C PRO A 4 20.62 -3.63 5.19
N ALA A 5 19.97 -4.61 4.56
CA ALA A 5 18.57 -4.92 4.81
C ALA A 5 18.34 -5.16 6.32
N GLU A 6 17.38 -4.43 6.88
CA GLU A 6 16.97 -4.59 8.27
C GLU A 6 16.39 -6.00 8.48
N SER A 7 16.77 -6.67 9.57
CA SER A 7 16.33 -8.05 9.82
C SER A 7 14.81 -8.12 10.01
N LEU A 8 14.23 -9.29 9.69
CA LEU A 8 12.80 -9.56 9.88
C LEU A 8 12.33 -9.22 11.31
N GLN A 9 13.13 -9.62 12.30
CA GLN A 9 12.87 -9.36 13.71
C GLN A 9 12.73 -7.86 14.00
N VAL A 10 13.70 -7.04 13.61
CA VAL A 10 13.70 -5.62 13.92
C VAL A 10 12.49 -4.93 13.28
N ARG A 11 12.16 -5.26 12.02
CA ARG A 11 11.01 -4.70 11.32
C ARG A 11 9.69 -5.03 12.01
N LEU A 12 9.51 -6.29 12.40
CA LEU A 12 8.25 -6.77 12.98
C LEU A 12 8.10 -6.33 14.45
N VAL A 13 9.17 -6.32 15.24
CA VAL A 13 9.13 -5.77 16.62
C VAL A 13 8.78 -4.29 16.60
N ARG A 14 9.35 -3.51 15.68
CA ARG A 14 8.96 -2.10 15.50
C ARG A 14 7.47 -1.94 15.16
N ARG A 15 6.89 -2.89 14.43
CA ARG A 15 5.50 -2.82 13.96
C ARG A 15 4.49 -3.31 14.99
N PHE A 16 4.79 -4.39 15.68
CA PHE A 16 3.86 -5.17 16.51
C PHE A 16 4.26 -5.25 17.98
N GLY A 17 5.43 -4.74 18.37
CA GLY A 17 5.99 -4.90 19.70
C GLY A 17 6.68 -6.25 19.90
N ASP A 18 7.22 -6.46 21.10
CA ASP A 18 8.01 -7.66 21.44
C ASP A 18 7.17 -8.95 21.46
N GLU A 19 5.84 -8.84 21.57
CA GLU A 19 4.91 -9.97 21.53
C GLU A 19 4.98 -10.78 20.22
N ILE A 20 5.54 -10.19 19.16
CA ILE A 20 5.67 -10.86 17.86
C ILE A 20 6.81 -11.90 17.80
N MET A 21 7.67 -11.96 18.81
CA MET A 21 8.90 -12.76 18.77
C MET A 21 8.65 -14.25 18.55
N ASP A 22 7.59 -14.81 19.14
CA ASP A 22 7.22 -16.22 18.94
C ASP A 22 6.84 -16.48 17.48
N TRP A 23 6.10 -15.56 16.86
CA TRP A 23 5.76 -15.65 15.44
C TRP A 23 7.02 -15.54 14.56
N VAL A 24 7.93 -14.61 14.86
CA VAL A 24 9.19 -14.43 14.13
C VAL A 24 10.03 -15.70 14.15
N ALA A 25 10.11 -16.37 15.31
CA ALA A 25 10.83 -17.63 15.47
C ALA A 25 10.18 -18.78 14.69
N ALA A 26 8.85 -18.83 14.63
CA ALA A 26 8.11 -19.89 13.95
C ALA A 26 8.02 -19.71 12.41
N ALA A 27 8.02 -18.48 11.91
CA ALA A 27 7.73 -18.17 10.50
C ALA A 27 8.63 -18.90 9.47
N PRO A 28 9.95 -19.07 9.68
CA PRO A 28 10.78 -19.85 8.75
C PRO A 28 10.37 -21.33 8.70
N GLY A 29 10.00 -21.93 9.83
CA GLY A 29 9.52 -23.31 9.89
C GLY A 29 8.18 -23.48 9.16
N GLU A 30 7.28 -22.50 9.31
CA GLU A 30 6.01 -22.47 8.60
C GLU A 30 6.21 -22.31 7.08
N ALA A 31 7.18 -21.50 6.64
CA ALA A 31 7.53 -21.39 5.23
C ALA A 31 8.00 -22.72 4.65
N VAL A 32 8.83 -23.48 5.37
CA VAL A 32 9.29 -24.81 4.96
C VAL A 32 8.12 -25.80 4.90
N ARG A 33 7.22 -25.76 5.88
CA ARG A 33 6.03 -26.63 5.92
C ARG A 33 5.13 -26.39 4.71
N LEU A 34 4.80 -25.14 4.42
CA LEU A 34 3.99 -24.75 3.27
C LEU A 34 4.69 -25.02 1.94
N ALA A 35 6.02 -24.87 1.88
CA ALA A 35 6.78 -25.23 0.70
C ALA A 35 6.69 -26.73 0.39
N ALA A 36 6.76 -27.60 1.41
CA ALA A 36 6.56 -29.03 1.23
C ALA A 36 5.12 -29.35 0.79
N GLU A 37 4.13 -28.70 1.40
CA GLU A 37 2.71 -28.90 1.09
C GLU A 37 2.35 -28.46 -0.34
N TRP A 38 2.86 -27.32 -0.79
CA TRP A 38 2.53 -26.73 -2.10
C TRP A 38 3.55 -27.08 -3.20
N GLY A 39 4.55 -27.91 -2.89
CA GLY A 39 5.58 -28.32 -3.85
C GLY A 39 6.44 -27.14 -4.34
N LEU A 40 6.95 -26.32 -3.42
CA LEU A 40 7.75 -25.14 -3.70
C LEU A 40 9.23 -25.36 -3.37
N THR A 41 10.10 -24.82 -4.20
CA THR A 41 11.52 -24.61 -3.88
C THR A 41 11.69 -23.20 -3.36
N LEU A 42 11.99 -23.05 -2.07
CA LEU A 42 12.25 -21.74 -1.45
C LEU A 42 13.59 -21.17 -1.94
N GLY A 43 13.59 -19.86 -2.20
CA GLY A 43 14.76 -19.07 -2.53
C GLY A 43 15.05 -18.03 -1.46
N GLU A 44 15.52 -16.86 -1.90
CA GLU A 44 15.89 -15.76 -1.01
C GLU A 44 14.67 -15.10 -0.34
N THR A 45 14.88 -14.60 0.88
CA THR A 45 13.93 -13.71 1.53
C THR A 45 13.96 -12.35 0.83
N ILE A 46 12.79 -11.81 0.51
CA ILE A 46 12.65 -10.47 -0.05
C ILE A 46 12.71 -9.47 1.12
N PRO A 47 13.73 -8.61 1.21
CA PRO A 47 14.03 -7.80 2.40
C PRO A 47 13.17 -6.53 2.55
N HIS A 48 11.96 -6.54 1.98
CA HIS A 48 11.06 -5.39 1.94
C HIS A 48 9.72 -5.69 2.63
N GLY A 49 8.93 -4.65 2.88
CA GLY A 49 7.70 -4.72 3.70
C GLY A 49 7.96 -4.61 5.20
N SER A 50 6.91 -4.28 5.95
CA SER A 50 6.97 -4.05 7.42
C SER A 50 6.05 -4.97 8.23
N THR A 51 5.30 -5.87 7.56
CA THR A 51 4.20 -6.62 8.21
C THR A 51 4.20 -8.12 7.90
N SER A 52 5.19 -8.62 7.15
CA SER A 52 5.22 -10.00 6.69
C SER A 52 6.65 -10.52 6.49
N LEU A 53 6.79 -11.84 6.51
CA LEU A 53 7.89 -12.55 5.88
C LEU A 53 7.50 -12.83 4.43
N THR A 54 8.39 -12.48 3.50
CA THR A 54 8.17 -12.66 2.07
C THR A 54 9.36 -13.42 1.49
N VAL A 55 9.11 -14.55 0.82
CA VAL A 55 10.14 -15.46 0.33
C VAL A 55 9.91 -15.72 -1.15
N ALA A 56 10.92 -15.46 -1.99
CA ALA A 56 10.87 -15.88 -3.38
C ALA A 56 10.88 -17.41 -3.45
N CYS A 57 10.12 -17.99 -4.37
CA CYS A 57 10.09 -19.44 -4.55
C CYS A 57 9.76 -19.82 -5.99
N THR A 58 9.91 -21.10 -6.29
CA THR A 58 9.56 -21.67 -7.59
C THR A 58 8.62 -22.85 -7.37
N THR A 59 7.50 -22.88 -8.09
CA THR A 59 6.55 -24.01 -8.04
C THR A 59 7.14 -25.26 -8.70
N ALA A 60 6.56 -26.45 -8.44
CA ALA A 60 6.95 -27.69 -9.10
C ALA A 60 6.88 -27.62 -10.64
N ALA A 61 6.03 -26.75 -11.19
CA ALA A 61 5.92 -26.49 -12.63
C ALA A 61 6.97 -25.49 -13.16
N GLY A 62 7.92 -25.05 -12.34
CA GLY A 62 8.96 -24.10 -12.72
C GLY A 62 8.53 -22.63 -12.74
N ARG A 63 7.28 -22.32 -12.37
CA ARG A 63 6.76 -20.94 -12.35
C ARG A 63 7.31 -20.17 -11.13
N PRO A 64 7.90 -18.96 -11.32
CA PRO A 64 8.31 -18.08 -10.24
C PRO A 64 7.13 -17.60 -9.40
N ALA A 65 7.28 -17.61 -8.07
CA ALA A 65 6.26 -17.23 -7.12
C ALA A 65 6.85 -16.51 -5.89
N VAL A 66 5.97 -15.93 -5.08
CA VAL A 66 6.30 -15.28 -3.81
C VAL A 66 5.40 -15.85 -2.73
N LEU A 67 6.00 -16.45 -1.70
CA LEU A 67 5.33 -16.89 -0.49
C LEU A 67 5.34 -15.74 0.52
N LYS A 68 4.16 -15.26 0.92
CA LYS A 68 3.97 -14.23 1.94
C LYS A 68 3.32 -14.84 3.17
N LEU A 69 3.95 -14.66 4.33
CA LEU A 69 3.44 -15.05 5.64
C LEU A 69 3.24 -13.81 6.50
N SER A 70 2.09 -13.70 7.18
CA SER A 70 1.81 -12.57 8.07
C SER A 70 1.22 -13.03 9.40
N PRO A 71 1.58 -12.39 10.53
CA PRO A 71 0.91 -12.61 11.82
C PRO A 71 -0.54 -12.09 11.82
N GLN A 72 -0.90 -11.20 10.90
CA GLN A 72 -2.25 -10.66 10.78
C GLN A 72 -3.09 -11.51 9.83
N THR A 73 -3.46 -12.72 10.25
CA THR A 73 -4.19 -13.70 9.44
C THR A 73 -5.46 -13.14 8.81
N ALA A 74 -6.26 -12.38 9.56
CA ALA A 74 -7.49 -11.77 9.06
C ALA A 74 -7.22 -10.73 7.95
N VAL A 75 -6.23 -9.85 8.16
CA VAL A 75 -5.84 -8.84 7.15
C VAL A 75 -5.36 -9.52 5.87
N LEU A 76 -4.58 -10.60 5.98
CA LEU A 76 -4.10 -11.34 4.81
C LEU A 76 -5.23 -12.06 4.07
N ALA A 77 -6.27 -12.51 4.78
CA ALA A 77 -7.46 -13.09 4.16
C ALA A 77 -8.26 -12.05 3.35
N GLU A 78 -8.39 -10.82 3.87
CA GLU A 78 -8.99 -9.73 3.10
C GLU A 78 -8.13 -9.33 1.89
N GLN A 79 -6.80 -9.29 2.07
CA GLN A 79 -5.87 -9.08 0.95
C GLN A 79 -6.09 -10.10 -0.17
N ASN A 80 -6.26 -11.39 0.17
CA ASN A 80 -6.57 -12.45 -0.80
C ASN A 80 -7.88 -12.19 -1.55
N ARG A 81 -8.95 -11.83 -0.85
CA ARG A 81 -10.26 -11.54 -1.48
C ARG A 81 -10.15 -10.41 -2.49
N VAL A 82 -9.46 -9.35 -2.12
CA VAL A 82 -9.27 -8.17 -2.98
C VAL A 82 -8.40 -8.46 -4.19
N LEU A 83 -7.28 -9.17 -4.02
CA LEU A 83 -6.46 -9.60 -5.15
C LEU A 83 -7.24 -10.49 -6.13
N ARG A 84 -8.11 -11.38 -5.63
CA ARG A 84 -8.98 -12.20 -6.49
C ARG A 84 -10.05 -11.39 -7.20
N ALA A 85 -10.61 -10.36 -6.56
CA ALA A 85 -11.57 -9.46 -7.18
C ALA A 85 -10.94 -8.65 -8.33
N TRP A 86 -9.68 -8.24 -8.16
CA TRP A 86 -8.93 -7.49 -9.17
C TRP A 86 -8.27 -8.33 -10.25
N ALA A 87 -8.17 -9.65 -10.07
CA ALA A 87 -7.49 -10.54 -11.02
C ALA A 87 -7.97 -10.39 -12.48
N PRO A 88 -9.28 -10.22 -12.78
CA PRO A 88 -9.74 -10.00 -14.15
C PRO A 88 -9.19 -8.73 -14.82
N GLY A 89 -8.82 -7.71 -14.03
CA GLY A 89 -8.21 -6.49 -14.53
C GLY A 89 -6.75 -6.64 -14.95
N GLY A 90 -6.07 -7.73 -14.58
CA GLY A 90 -4.70 -8.00 -15.01
C GLY A 90 -3.60 -7.15 -14.35
N HIS A 91 -3.98 -6.21 -13.47
CA HIS A 91 -3.10 -5.25 -12.81
C HIS A 91 -2.67 -5.65 -11.38
N VAL A 92 -2.79 -6.93 -11.04
CA VAL A 92 -2.38 -7.51 -9.74
C VAL A 92 -1.70 -8.86 -9.97
N PRO A 93 -0.87 -9.35 -9.03
CA PRO A 93 -0.33 -10.70 -9.13
C PRO A 93 -1.44 -11.76 -9.00
N GLU A 94 -1.34 -12.84 -9.77
CA GLU A 94 -2.22 -14.01 -9.61
C GLU A 94 -2.06 -14.61 -8.20
N VAL A 95 -3.17 -14.97 -7.55
CA VAL A 95 -3.14 -15.77 -6.30
C VAL A 95 -3.12 -17.26 -6.64
N LEU A 96 -1.96 -17.88 -6.46
CA LEU A 96 -1.72 -19.29 -6.79
C LEU A 96 -2.23 -20.25 -5.71
N ALA A 97 -2.09 -19.89 -4.44
CA ALA A 97 -2.58 -20.64 -3.29
C ALA A 97 -2.78 -19.73 -2.07
N ALA A 98 -3.56 -20.19 -1.09
CA ALA A 98 -3.80 -19.48 0.16
C ALA A 98 -4.00 -20.48 1.30
N ALA A 99 -3.55 -20.10 2.49
CA ALA A 99 -3.83 -20.78 3.76
C ALA A 99 -3.97 -19.72 4.88
N PRO A 100 -4.47 -20.09 6.08
CA PRO A 100 -4.50 -19.15 7.20
C PRO A 100 -3.10 -18.54 7.46
N GLY A 101 -2.98 -17.22 7.30
CA GLY A 101 -1.73 -16.50 7.51
C GLY A 101 -0.71 -16.62 6.37
N ALA A 102 -1.07 -17.23 5.23
CA ALA A 102 -0.20 -17.39 4.07
C ALA A 102 -0.87 -17.11 2.72
N LEU A 103 -0.13 -16.47 1.81
CA LEU A 103 -0.48 -16.35 0.39
C LEU A 103 0.71 -16.75 -0.49
N LEU A 104 0.41 -17.52 -1.53
CA LEU A 104 1.33 -17.78 -2.64
C LEU A 104 0.86 -16.95 -3.83
N LEU A 105 1.71 -16.03 -4.26
CA LEU A 105 1.43 -15.09 -5.34
C LEU A 105 2.35 -15.38 -6.53
N GLU A 106 1.89 -15.07 -7.74
CA GLU A 106 2.77 -14.89 -8.90
C GLU A 106 3.91 -13.93 -8.54
N ARG A 107 5.15 -14.28 -8.92
CA ARG A 107 6.25 -13.31 -8.89
C ARG A 107 6.18 -12.47 -10.17
N VAL A 108 5.76 -11.21 -10.03
CA VAL A 108 5.76 -10.23 -11.13
C VAL A 108 7.18 -10.08 -11.69
N GLN A 109 7.30 -10.06 -13.02
CA GLN A 109 8.57 -9.85 -13.73
C GLN A 109 8.41 -8.71 -14.76
N PRO A 110 9.30 -7.70 -14.82
CA PRO A 110 10.54 -7.56 -14.04
C PRO A 110 10.35 -7.41 -12.53
N GLY A 111 9.20 -6.89 -12.09
CA GLY A 111 8.84 -6.83 -10.66
C GLY A 111 9.61 -5.79 -9.87
N THR A 112 10.26 -4.84 -10.55
CA THR A 112 10.93 -3.70 -9.93
C THR A 112 9.91 -2.63 -9.57
N PRO A 113 9.93 -2.07 -8.34
CA PRO A 113 9.08 -0.95 -8.00
C PRO A 113 9.32 0.24 -8.93
N VAL A 114 8.25 0.90 -9.34
CA VAL A 114 8.35 2.11 -10.17
C VAL A 114 8.85 3.29 -9.35
N SER A 115 9.48 4.26 -10.01
CA SER A 115 9.92 5.51 -9.36
C SER A 115 9.12 6.73 -9.80
N ALA A 116 8.55 6.71 -11.00
CA ALA A 116 7.76 7.79 -11.58
C ALA A 116 6.89 7.24 -12.72
N PRO A 117 5.77 6.56 -12.41
CA PRO A 117 4.87 6.06 -13.44
C PRO A 117 4.29 7.23 -14.25
N SER A 118 4.01 7.01 -15.54
CA SER A 118 3.32 8.02 -16.34
C SER A 118 1.89 8.21 -15.83
N PRO A 119 1.31 9.43 -15.94
CA PRO A 119 -0.08 9.67 -15.53
C PRO A 119 -1.08 8.74 -16.20
N SER A 120 -0.87 8.41 -17.48
CA SER A 120 -1.74 7.50 -18.23
C SER A 120 -1.69 6.07 -17.71
N ALA A 121 -0.48 5.53 -17.46
CA ALA A 121 -0.33 4.17 -16.93
C ALA A 121 -0.88 4.07 -15.50
N PHE A 122 -0.74 5.13 -14.70
CA PHE A 122 -1.33 5.20 -13.38
C PHE A 122 -2.86 5.25 -13.43
N ALA A 123 -3.44 6.01 -14.38
CA ALA A 123 -4.88 6.05 -14.58
C ALA A 123 -5.46 4.69 -14.99
N GLU A 124 -4.80 3.99 -15.92
CA GLU A 124 -5.18 2.62 -16.33
C GLU A 124 -5.19 1.65 -15.14
N LEU A 125 -4.14 1.70 -14.30
CA LEU A 125 -4.08 0.92 -13.05
C LEU A 125 -5.27 1.26 -12.14
N LEU A 126 -5.51 2.55 -11.92
CA LEU A 126 -6.54 3.03 -11.01
C LEU A 126 -7.95 2.63 -11.49
N ASP A 127 -8.20 2.70 -12.79
CA ASP A 127 -9.45 2.23 -13.41
C ASP A 127 -9.66 0.74 -13.22
N ALA A 128 -8.63 -0.07 -13.43
CA ALA A 128 -8.72 -1.51 -13.26
C ALA A 128 -9.03 -1.92 -11.81
N LEU A 129 -8.42 -1.27 -10.83
CA LEU A 129 -8.67 -1.54 -9.41
C LEU A 129 -10.09 -1.12 -9.01
N HIS A 130 -10.50 0.09 -9.36
CA HIS A 130 -11.75 0.67 -8.87
C HIS A 130 -13.01 0.23 -9.63
N SER A 131 -12.85 -0.40 -10.80
CA SER A 131 -13.98 -0.97 -11.55
C SER A 131 -14.37 -2.38 -11.09
N ALA A 132 -13.55 -3.01 -10.23
CA ALA A 132 -13.85 -4.35 -9.73
C ALA A 132 -15.00 -4.32 -8.72
N PRO A 133 -15.88 -5.35 -8.75
CA PRO A 133 -16.96 -5.45 -7.78
C PRO A 133 -16.41 -5.72 -6.38
N VAL A 134 -17.08 -5.16 -5.37
CA VAL A 134 -16.79 -5.46 -3.96
C VAL A 134 -17.19 -6.92 -3.67
N PRO A 135 -16.32 -7.76 -3.09
CA PRO A 135 -16.67 -9.14 -2.77
C PRO A 135 -17.78 -9.22 -1.71
N THR A 136 -18.67 -10.22 -1.80
CA THR A 136 -19.88 -10.33 -0.96
C THR A 136 -19.63 -10.58 0.54
N ASP A 137 -18.54 -11.27 0.90
CA ASP A 137 -18.15 -11.56 2.31
C ASP A 137 -16.90 -10.78 2.72
N PHE A 138 -16.73 -9.60 2.14
CA PHE A 138 -15.60 -8.72 2.38
C PHE A 138 -15.79 -7.94 3.68
N VAL A 139 -14.78 -7.96 4.54
CA VAL A 139 -14.74 -7.11 5.74
C VAL A 139 -13.70 -6.03 5.50
N PRO A 140 -14.06 -4.92 4.84
CA PRO A 140 -13.09 -3.88 4.48
C PRO A 140 -12.54 -3.18 5.71
N ILE A 141 -11.35 -2.61 5.53
CA ILE A 141 -10.98 -1.41 6.27
C ILE A 141 -11.84 -0.28 5.71
N ASP A 142 -12.69 0.30 6.55
CA ASP A 142 -13.39 1.55 6.20
C ASP A 142 -12.37 2.69 6.08
N LEU A 143 -12.45 3.52 5.04
CA LEU A 143 -11.48 4.59 4.79
C LEU A 143 -11.38 5.59 5.95
N ALA A 144 -12.48 5.89 6.65
CA ALA A 144 -12.45 6.77 7.81
C ALA A 144 -11.63 6.15 8.94
N TYR A 145 -11.83 4.86 9.20
CA TYR A 145 -11.03 4.11 10.17
C TYR A 145 -9.56 4.00 9.74
N GLY A 146 -9.29 3.66 8.47
CA GLY A 146 -7.93 3.53 7.94
C GLY A 146 -7.13 4.82 8.10
N THR A 147 -7.69 5.94 7.64
CA THR A 147 -7.05 7.27 7.73
C THR A 147 -6.83 7.69 9.19
N GLU A 148 -7.78 7.43 10.08
CA GLU A 148 -7.63 7.63 11.52
C GLU A 148 -6.43 6.87 12.09
N GLN A 149 -6.29 5.58 11.74
CA GLN A 149 -5.17 4.75 12.18
C GLN A 149 -3.82 5.31 11.68
N PHE A 150 -3.74 5.74 10.42
CA PHE A 150 -2.51 6.32 9.85
C PHE A 150 -2.12 7.64 10.52
N LEU A 151 -3.08 8.55 10.72
CA LEU A 151 -2.85 9.83 11.38
C LEU A 151 -2.42 9.63 12.84
N SER A 152 -3.18 8.87 13.62
CA SER A 152 -2.91 8.60 15.03
C SER A 152 -1.57 7.89 15.25
N ARG A 153 -1.18 6.99 14.35
CA ARG A 153 0.13 6.33 14.42
C ARG A 153 1.27 7.32 14.21
N THR A 154 1.17 8.18 13.20
CA THR A 154 2.20 9.17 12.88
C THR A 154 2.33 10.21 13.99
N GLU A 155 1.20 10.67 14.51
CA GLU A 155 1.12 11.58 15.66
C GLU A 155 1.80 10.99 16.91
N ARG A 156 1.51 9.73 17.25
CA ARG A 156 2.16 9.01 18.37
C ARG A 156 3.67 8.83 18.20
N MET A 157 4.12 8.57 16.98
CA MET A 157 5.55 8.44 16.68
C MET A 157 6.30 9.77 16.82
N GLY A 158 5.59 10.89 16.71
CA GLY A 158 6.16 12.22 16.70
C GLY A 158 6.92 12.55 15.41
N SER A 159 7.13 13.84 15.20
CA SER A 159 7.88 14.38 14.05
C SER A 159 8.45 15.75 14.42
N PRO A 160 9.66 16.10 13.93
CA PRO A 160 10.19 17.44 14.11
C PRO A 160 9.52 18.49 13.20
N VAL A 161 8.72 18.08 12.21
CA VAL A 161 8.21 18.98 11.14
C VAL A 161 6.69 19.12 11.10
N VAL A 162 5.96 18.18 11.70
CA VAL A 162 4.49 18.23 11.82
C VAL A 162 4.07 18.20 13.29
N GLY A 163 3.04 18.97 13.63
CA GLY A 163 2.52 19.10 14.99
C GLY A 163 1.05 18.74 15.14
N PRO A 164 0.49 18.79 16.36
CA PRO A 164 -0.92 18.49 16.64
C PRO A 164 -1.91 19.27 15.76
N ASP A 165 -1.62 20.54 15.45
CA ASP A 165 -2.46 21.37 14.59
C ASP A 165 -2.53 20.85 13.15
N ASP A 166 -1.45 20.29 12.62
CA ASP A 166 -1.43 19.69 11.28
C ASP A 166 -2.35 18.45 11.24
N PHE A 167 -2.31 17.61 12.27
CA PHE A 167 -3.21 16.45 12.40
C PHE A 167 -4.66 16.85 12.63
N ALA A 168 -4.92 17.88 13.43
CA ALA A 168 -6.27 18.40 13.66
C ALA A 168 -6.89 18.92 12.35
N ARG A 169 -6.13 19.66 11.53
CA ARG A 169 -6.57 20.11 10.20
C ARG A 169 -6.82 18.94 9.26
N ALA A 170 -5.95 17.94 9.24
CA ALA A 170 -6.14 16.73 8.42
C ALA A 170 -7.41 15.96 8.81
N ARG A 171 -7.70 15.80 10.11
CA ARG A 171 -8.94 15.17 10.58
C ARG A 171 -10.18 15.97 10.21
N ALA A 172 -10.13 17.30 10.35
CA ALA A 172 -11.24 18.16 9.95
C ALA A 172 -11.53 18.08 8.44
N GLU A 173 -10.50 18.08 7.59
CA GLU A 173 -10.69 17.93 6.14
C GLU A 173 -11.19 16.53 5.77
N ARG A 174 -10.69 15.48 6.42
CA ARG A 174 -11.21 14.11 6.27
C ARG A 174 -12.71 14.07 6.58
N ASP A 175 -13.12 14.63 7.72
CA ASP A 175 -14.52 14.60 8.14
C ASP A 175 -15.41 15.39 7.16
N ARG A 176 -14.90 16.51 6.61
CA ARG A 176 -15.58 17.28 5.55
C ARG A 176 -15.77 16.47 4.26
N LEU A 177 -14.74 15.77 3.81
CA LEU A 177 -14.80 14.94 2.60
C LEU A 177 -15.76 13.77 2.80
N LEU A 178 -15.64 13.05 3.92
CA LEU A 178 -16.49 11.91 4.24
C LEU A 178 -17.97 12.27 4.35
N ALA A 179 -18.30 13.47 4.84
CA ALA A 179 -19.68 13.94 4.94
C ALA A 179 -20.40 14.07 3.57
N THR A 180 -19.63 14.11 2.48
CA THR A 180 -20.15 14.25 1.11
C THR A 180 -19.53 13.21 0.17
N ALA A 181 -19.06 12.08 0.72
CA ALA A 181 -18.38 11.05 -0.06
C ALA A 181 -19.32 10.47 -1.12
N PRO A 182 -18.83 10.26 -2.35
CA PRO A 182 -19.56 9.49 -3.35
C PRO A 182 -19.66 8.01 -2.95
N GLU A 183 -20.34 7.21 -3.77
CA GLU A 183 -20.41 5.76 -3.59
C GLU A 183 -18.98 5.17 -3.47
N PRO A 184 -18.70 4.39 -2.42
CA PRO A 184 -17.36 3.88 -2.19
C PRO A 184 -17.01 2.76 -3.15
N VAL A 185 -15.73 2.66 -3.48
CA VAL A 185 -15.16 1.61 -4.34
C VAL A 185 -14.11 0.82 -3.57
N LEU A 186 -13.73 -0.33 -4.12
CA LEU A 186 -12.67 -1.16 -3.57
C LEU A 186 -11.30 -0.50 -3.81
N LEU A 187 -10.67 -0.02 -2.74
CA LEU A 187 -9.38 0.68 -2.76
C LEU A 187 -8.22 -0.26 -2.43
N HIS A 188 -7.04 0.07 -2.96
CA HIS A 188 -5.75 -0.37 -2.45
C HIS A 188 -5.50 0.11 -1.04
N GLY A 189 -5.74 1.40 -0.77
CA GLY A 189 -5.58 2.03 0.54
C GLY A 189 -4.12 2.22 0.99
N ASP A 190 -3.15 2.00 0.10
CA ASP A 190 -1.70 2.13 0.35
C ASP A 190 -0.91 2.16 -0.98
N LEU A 191 -1.44 2.84 -2.01
CA LEU A 191 -0.98 2.76 -3.41
C LEU A 191 0.24 3.65 -3.69
N HIS A 192 1.22 3.63 -2.80
CA HIS A 192 2.49 4.32 -3.00
C HIS A 192 3.39 3.57 -3.99
N TYR A 193 4.38 4.24 -4.60
CA TYR A 193 5.20 3.66 -5.66
C TYR A 193 5.92 2.35 -5.31
N SER A 194 6.27 2.13 -4.03
CA SER A 194 6.88 0.84 -3.65
C SER A 194 5.91 -0.36 -3.65
N ASN A 195 4.62 -0.10 -3.79
CA ASN A 195 3.55 -1.09 -3.97
C ASN A 195 3.08 -1.16 -5.43
N ILE A 196 3.75 -0.46 -6.35
CA ILE A 196 3.46 -0.50 -7.79
C ILE A 196 4.71 -1.05 -8.49
N LEU A 197 4.59 -2.21 -9.10
CA LEU A 197 5.67 -2.87 -9.82
C LEU A 197 5.54 -2.65 -11.33
N ASP A 198 6.69 -2.59 -12.01
CA ASP A 198 6.77 -2.78 -13.45
C ASP A 198 6.48 -4.25 -13.80
N GLY A 199 5.34 -4.49 -14.46
CA GLY A 199 4.94 -5.79 -15.01
C GLY A 199 5.33 -6.00 -16.47
N GLY A 200 6.21 -5.15 -17.01
CA GLY A 200 6.65 -5.18 -18.40
C GLY A 200 5.47 -4.96 -19.36
N PRO A 201 5.20 -5.89 -20.30
CA PRO A 201 4.08 -5.76 -21.24
C PRO A 201 2.69 -5.67 -20.58
N ARG A 202 2.53 -6.11 -19.33
CA ARG A 202 1.26 -5.99 -18.58
C ARG A 202 1.01 -4.59 -18.02
N GLY A 203 1.99 -3.70 -18.08
CA GLY A 203 1.93 -2.39 -17.45
C GLY A 203 2.14 -2.45 -15.93
N LEU A 204 1.55 -1.50 -15.21
CA LEU A 204 1.73 -1.37 -13.76
C LEU A 204 0.96 -2.47 -13.01
N ILE A 205 1.61 -3.06 -12.00
CA ILE A 205 1.02 -4.10 -11.16
C ILE A 205 1.01 -3.65 -9.70
N ALA A 206 -0.18 -3.54 -9.09
CA ALA A 206 -0.33 -3.23 -7.67
C ALA A 206 -0.13 -4.48 -6.80
N ILE A 207 0.55 -4.31 -5.66
CA ILE A 207 0.84 -5.36 -4.68
C ILE A 207 0.57 -4.87 -3.26
N ASP A 208 0.33 -5.82 -2.35
CA ASP A 208 0.16 -5.55 -0.91
C ASP A 208 -0.98 -4.56 -0.55
N PRO A 209 -2.22 -4.77 -1.06
CA PRO A 209 -3.33 -3.88 -0.71
C PRO A 209 -3.74 -4.01 0.76
N LYS A 210 -4.22 -2.90 1.33
CA LYS A 210 -4.87 -2.85 2.64
C LYS A 210 -6.31 -3.33 2.62
N ALA A 211 -6.87 -3.55 1.43
CA ALA A 211 -8.24 -4.00 1.25
C ALA A 211 -9.23 -3.02 1.90
N THR A 212 -9.23 -1.78 1.41
CA THR A 212 -10.00 -0.66 1.96
C THR A 212 -11.24 -0.41 1.12
N LEU A 213 -12.32 0.06 1.73
CA LEU A 213 -13.51 0.54 1.02
C LEU A 213 -13.64 2.05 1.27
N GLY A 214 -13.78 2.84 0.21
CA GLY A 214 -13.88 4.29 0.36
C GLY A 214 -13.83 5.05 -0.95
N GLU A 215 -13.47 6.32 -0.85
CA GLU A 215 -13.47 7.23 -1.98
C GLU A 215 -12.27 7.00 -2.92
N ARG A 216 -12.59 6.91 -4.21
CA ARG A 216 -11.66 6.67 -5.32
C ARG A 216 -10.41 7.58 -5.31
N ALA A 217 -10.59 8.84 -4.92
CA ALA A 217 -9.51 9.84 -4.93
C ALA A 217 -8.37 9.51 -3.95
N PHE A 218 -8.63 8.70 -2.92
CA PHE A 218 -7.63 8.36 -1.91
C PHE A 218 -6.44 7.59 -2.49
N ASP A 219 -6.68 6.65 -3.41
CA ASP A 219 -5.59 5.85 -4.02
C ASP A 219 -4.67 6.66 -4.94
N ALA A 220 -5.04 7.89 -5.32
CA ALA A 220 -4.20 8.77 -6.14
C ALA A 220 -3.31 9.71 -5.30
N VAL A 221 -3.45 9.72 -3.97
CA VAL A 221 -2.78 10.69 -3.10
C VAL A 221 -1.26 10.58 -3.15
N ASP A 222 -0.69 9.36 -3.04
CA ASP A 222 0.75 9.17 -3.09
C ASP A 222 1.35 9.53 -4.47
N PHE A 223 0.59 9.41 -5.55
CA PHE A 223 1.04 9.84 -6.88
C PHE A 223 1.20 11.37 -6.97
N VAL A 224 0.35 12.13 -6.26
CA VAL A 224 0.38 13.59 -6.20
C VAL A 224 1.43 14.09 -5.21
N LEU A 225 1.55 13.46 -4.05
CA LEU A 225 2.43 13.90 -2.94
C LEU A 225 3.85 13.34 -3.01
N ASP A 226 4.20 12.61 -4.07
CA ASP A 226 5.56 12.16 -4.30
C ASP A 226 6.52 13.35 -4.50
N ALA A 227 7.68 13.30 -3.84
CA ALA A 227 8.62 14.42 -3.76
C ALA A 227 9.44 14.67 -5.03
N THR A 228 9.09 14.05 -6.17
CA THR A 228 9.80 14.25 -7.44
C THR A 228 9.41 15.53 -8.17
N ALA A 229 8.27 16.13 -7.83
CA ALA A 229 7.80 17.40 -8.37
C ALA A 229 6.83 18.12 -7.40
N PRO A 230 6.61 19.44 -7.55
CA PRO A 230 5.67 20.17 -6.71
C PRO A 230 4.22 19.66 -6.82
N VAL A 231 3.49 19.67 -5.71
CA VAL A 231 2.08 19.24 -5.63
C VAL A 231 1.21 20.03 -6.61
N ALA A 232 1.45 21.33 -6.77
CA ALA A 232 0.71 22.21 -7.67
C ALA A 232 0.85 21.82 -9.16
N GLU A 233 1.94 21.14 -9.54
CA GLU A 233 2.14 20.65 -10.90
C GLU A 233 1.52 19.26 -11.09
N ARG A 234 1.56 18.42 -10.06
CA ARG A 234 1.14 17.01 -10.10
C ARG A 234 -0.37 16.83 -9.96
N LEU A 235 -1.01 17.63 -9.10
CA LEU A 235 -2.43 17.54 -8.80
C LEU A 235 -3.33 17.65 -10.06
N PRO A 236 -3.24 18.71 -10.90
CA PRO A 236 -4.09 18.83 -12.09
C PRO A 236 -3.80 17.74 -13.13
N VAL A 237 -2.53 17.31 -13.23
CA VAL A 237 -2.13 16.22 -14.15
C VAL A 237 -2.74 14.89 -13.71
N ALA A 238 -2.71 14.59 -12.41
CA ALA A 238 -3.30 13.38 -11.84
C ALA A 238 -4.82 13.40 -12.00
N ALA A 239 -5.48 14.50 -11.64
CA ALA A 239 -6.92 14.67 -11.77
C ALA A 239 -7.38 14.49 -13.23
N ALA A 240 -6.72 15.17 -14.18
CA ALA A 240 -7.02 15.07 -15.60
C ALA A 240 -6.82 13.66 -16.16
N ALA A 241 -5.73 12.98 -15.79
CA ALA A 241 -5.45 11.63 -16.30
C ALA A 241 -6.41 10.57 -15.75
N THR A 242 -6.81 10.70 -14.48
CA THR A 242 -7.64 9.71 -13.77
C THR A 242 -9.14 9.99 -13.82
N GLY A 243 -9.54 11.16 -14.33
CA GLY A 243 -10.92 11.63 -14.30
C GLY A 243 -11.46 11.91 -12.89
N LEU A 244 -10.59 12.05 -11.90
CA LEU A 244 -10.96 12.38 -10.52
C LEU A 244 -11.34 13.86 -10.39
N ASP A 245 -12.25 14.15 -9.47
CA ASP A 245 -12.52 15.52 -9.04
C ASP A 245 -11.28 16.12 -8.37
N GLU A 246 -10.78 17.23 -8.91
CA GLU A 246 -9.52 17.85 -8.47
C GLU A 246 -9.61 18.36 -7.04
N ASP A 247 -10.74 18.93 -6.63
CA ASP A 247 -10.94 19.46 -5.27
C ASP A 247 -10.97 18.33 -4.24
N ARG A 248 -11.62 17.21 -4.59
CA ARG A 248 -11.64 16.02 -3.72
C ARG A 248 -10.26 15.37 -3.61
N LEU A 249 -9.53 15.25 -4.72
CA LEU A 249 -8.14 14.76 -4.71
C LEU A 249 -7.23 15.67 -3.88
N ALA A 250 -7.36 16.99 -4.04
CA ALA A 250 -6.65 17.97 -3.23
C ALA A 250 -6.96 17.81 -1.74
N GLY A 251 -8.24 17.63 -1.39
CA GLY A 251 -8.68 17.37 -0.02
C GLY A 251 -8.01 16.13 0.57
N TRP A 252 -8.07 14.98 -0.12
CA TRP A 252 -7.42 13.75 0.35
C TRP A 252 -5.89 13.88 0.44
N CYS A 253 -5.27 14.66 -0.46
CA CYS A 253 -3.87 15.03 -0.33
C CYS A 253 -3.60 15.81 0.97
N ARG A 254 -4.43 16.79 1.33
CA ARG A 254 -4.29 17.51 2.61
C ARG A 254 -4.44 16.59 3.82
N VAL A 255 -5.32 15.59 3.74
CA VAL A 255 -5.49 14.58 4.80
C VAL A 255 -4.20 13.77 5.01
N ALA A 256 -3.58 13.27 3.94
CA ALA A 256 -2.39 12.42 4.04
C ALA A 256 -1.08 13.19 4.25
N ALA A 257 -1.02 14.45 3.82
CA ALA A 257 0.21 15.23 3.75
C ALA A 257 1.00 15.30 5.07
N PRO A 258 0.40 15.44 6.28
CA PRO A 258 1.19 15.42 7.52
C PRO A 258 1.95 14.11 7.73
N THR A 259 1.32 12.97 7.39
CA THR A 259 1.94 11.64 7.49
C THR A 259 3.06 11.48 6.48
N ILE A 260 2.84 11.91 5.24
CA ILE A 260 3.84 11.83 4.16
C ILE A 260 5.02 12.77 4.45
N ALA A 261 4.78 14.02 4.85
CA ALA A 261 5.82 14.98 5.22
C ALA A 261 6.69 14.46 6.40
N ALA A 262 6.07 13.88 7.44
CA ALA A 262 6.80 13.24 8.53
C ALA A 262 7.67 12.07 8.03
N SER A 263 7.17 11.28 7.07
CA SER A 263 7.92 10.18 6.46
C SER A 263 9.11 10.67 5.63
N LEU A 264 8.91 11.68 4.79
CA LEU A 264 9.95 12.32 3.98
C LEU A 264 11.05 12.91 4.86
N ALA A 265 10.69 13.66 5.91
CA ALA A 265 11.64 14.22 6.86
C ALA A 265 12.50 13.15 7.54
N ARG A 266 11.90 12.03 7.98
CA ARG A 266 12.66 10.89 8.57
C ARG A 266 13.65 10.25 7.59
N ARG A 267 13.36 10.33 6.29
CA ARG A 267 14.21 9.81 5.21
C ARG A 267 15.24 10.84 4.73
N GLY A 268 15.23 12.06 5.26
CA GLY A 268 16.09 13.16 4.80
C GLY A 268 15.72 13.64 3.39
N LEU A 269 14.46 13.48 2.99
CA LEU A 269 13.93 13.96 1.71
C LEU A 269 13.21 15.30 1.90
N ASP A 270 13.08 16.07 0.82
CA ASP A 270 12.33 17.32 0.83
C ASP A 270 10.85 17.05 1.13
N TYR A 271 10.34 17.72 2.16
CA TYR A 271 8.96 17.64 2.66
C TYR A 271 8.27 19.01 2.64
N GLU A 272 8.98 20.08 2.29
CA GLU A 272 8.52 21.46 2.49
C GLU A 272 7.32 21.77 1.61
N ASP A 273 7.32 21.27 0.36
CA ASP A 273 6.21 21.49 -0.57
C ASP A 273 4.94 20.77 -0.13
N VAL A 274 5.05 19.48 0.26
CA VAL A 274 3.93 18.69 0.80
C VAL A 274 3.35 19.34 2.06
N LEU A 275 4.20 19.83 2.95
CA LEU A 275 3.76 20.47 4.19
C LEU A 275 3.14 21.84 3.96
N ARG A 276 3.68 22.63 3.02
CA ARG A 276 3.09 23.90 2.58
C ARG A 276 1.72 23.67 1.99
N PHE A 277 1.56 22.65 1.15
CA PHE A 277 0.27 22.26 0.58
C PHE A 277 -0.71 21.86 1.68
N ALA A 278 -0.29 21.03 2.64
CA ALA A 278 -1.11 20.63 3.78
C ALA A 278 -1.70 21.84 4.52
N ARG A 279 -0.88 22.87 4.74
CA ARG A 279 -1.22 24.09 5.51
C ARG A 279 -1.97 25.16 4.70
N SER A 280 -2.02 25.04 3.38
CA SER A 280 -2.80 25.97 2.58
C SER A 280 -4.31 25.82 2.85
N THR A 281 -5.08 26.86 2.57
CA THR A 281 -6.54 26.82 2.66
C THR A 281 -7.10 26.04 1.47
N SER A 282 -8.24 25.37 1.68
CA SER A 282 -9.09 24.93 0.58
C SER A 282 -9.82 26.12 -0.02
#